data_AF-H3NQ35-F1
#
_entry.id   AF-H3NQ35-F1
#
_cell.length_a   1.000
_cell.length_b   1.000
_cell.length_c   1.000
_cell.angle_alpha   90.00
_cell.angle_beta   90.00
_cell.angle_gamma   90.00
#
_symmetry.space_group_name_H-M   'P 1'
#
loop_
_entity.id
_entity.type
_entity.pdbx_description
1 polymer ?
#
loop_
_entity_poly.entity_id
_entity_poly.type
_entity_poly.pdbx_seq_one_letter_code
_entity_poly.pdbx_strand_id
1 'polypeptide(L)'
;MKKNFYIISIITLLVISGCKGSGIALKSPSYSAFELWGEHPPCVYEKKDYAVITTPDSFFIYDKSQKKITKAYGIDIDKSFLPDLHSYIVLDYKKDILLINASKYHAPFTEYHYIYDIKNDQFKKIKGEIEVENEVSTQNDTEKYVEFDVGIMSSDLNTIYFISDDNEKIYPFKENFSKESFEIK
;
A
#
# COMPACT_ATOMS: atom_id res chain seq x y z
N MET A 1 -32.85 -21.40 -53.94
CA MET A 1 -33.84 -20.77 -53.03
C MET A 1 -33.74 -21.42 -51.65
N LYS A 2 -33.79 -20.60 -50.58
CA LYS A 2 -33.72 -20.91 -49.12
C LYS A 2 -32.31 -21.27 -48.62
N LYS A 3 -31.50 -20.34 -48.07
CA LYS A 3 -31.51 -19.71 -46.72
C LYS A 3 -31.63 -20.72 -45.56
N ASN A 4 -30.55 -20.86 -44.78
CA ASN A 4 -30.46 -20.68 -43.31
C ASN A 4 -29.11 -21.28 -42.83
N PHE A 5 -28.04 -20.49 -42.63
CA PHE A 5 -27.66 -19.70 -41.43
C PHE A 5 -27.48 -20.52 -40.13
N TYR A 6 -26.32 -20.28 -39.49
CA TYR A 6 -25.96 -20.48 -38.06
C TYR A 6 -25.56 -21.92 -37.64
N ILE A 7 -24.53 -22.20 -36.84
CA ILE A 7 -23.78 -21.42 -35.84
C ILE A 7 -22.31 -21.88 -35.76
N ILE A 8 -21.45 -20.89 -35.53
CA ILE A 8 -20.01 -20.93 -35.24
C ILE A 8 -19.72 -21.63 -33.89
N SER A 9 -18.52 -22.20 -33.81
CA SER A 9 -17.70 -22.52 -32.62
C SER A 9 -18.15 -21.97 -31.27
N ILE A 10 -17.89 -22.72 -30.19
CA ILE A 10 -17.19 -22.29 -28.96
C ILE A 10 -17.44 -23.34 -27.86
N ILE A 11 -16.40 -24.16 -27.63
CA ILE A 11 -15.74 -24.33 -26.33
C ILE A 11 -16.69 -24.25 -25.13
N THR A 12 -17.25 -25.40 -24.76
CA THR A 12 -17.71 -25.63 -23.38
C THR A 12 -16.57 -26.24 -22.58
N LEU A 13 -15.43 -25.55 -22.50
CA LEU A 13 -14.63 -25.65 -21.29
C LEU A 13 -15.44 -24.87 -20.26
N LEU A 14 -16.17 -25.62 -19.44
CA LEU A 14 -16.58 -25.21 -18.11
C LEU A 14 -15.29 -24.89 -17.35
N VAL A 15 -14.71 -23.72 -17.61
CA VAL A 15 -13.97 -22.97 -16.62
C VAL A 15 -14.98 -22.81 -15.52
N ILE A 16 -14.79 -23.58 -14.47
CA ILE A 16 -15.37 -23.36 -13.16
C ILE A 16 -15.04 -21.90 -12.88
N SER A 17 -15.98 -21.02 -13.22
CA SER A 17 -16.07 -19.66 -12.73
C SER A 17 -16.38 -19.80 -11.25
N GLY A 18 -15.37 -20.23 -10.51
CA GLY A 18 -15.15 -19.77 -9.17
C GLY A 18 -14.92 -18.28 -9.28
N CYS A 19 -16.01 -17.53 -9.46
CA CYS A 19 -16.18 -16.25 -8.79
C CYS A 19 -16.07 -16.54 -7.29
N LYS A 20 -14.85 -16.81 -6.82
CA LYS A 20 -14.47 -16.48 -5.47
C LYS A 20 -14.62 -14.97 -5.44
N GLY A 21 -15.76 -14.49 -4.94
CA GLY A 21 -15.91 -13.10 -4.56
C GLY A 21 -14.65 -12.75 -3.79
N SER A 22 -13.81 -11.92 -4.40
CA SER A 22 -12.43 -11.81 -4.01
C SER A 22 -12.43 -10.99 -2.73
N GLY A 23 -12.39 -11.68 -1.59
CA GLY A 23 -12.12 -11.11 -0.26
C GLY A 23 -10.69 -10.59 -0.20
N ILE A 24 -10.37 -9.68 -1.11
CA ILE A 24 -9.08 -9.04 -1.24
C ILE A 24 -9.05 -8.00 -0.12
N ALA A 25 -8.12 -8.21 0.80
CA ALA A 25 -7.77 -7.29 1.87
C ALA A 25 -7.31 -5.93 1.33
N LEU A 26 -6.79 -5.90 0.10
CA LEU A 26 -6.42 -4.68 -0.61
C LEU A 26 -7.65 -4.00 -1.23
N LYS A 27 -7.69 -2.68 -1.10
CA LYS A 27 -8.63 -1.76 -1.75
C LYS A 27 -7.84 -0.66 -2.46
N SER A 28 -8.48 0.08 -3.35
CA SER A 28 -7.90 1.35 -3.79
C SER A 28 -7.67 2.26 -2.57
N PRO A 29 -6.49 2.86 -2.43
CA PRO A 29 -6.21 3.74 -1.30
C PRO A 29 -7.19 4.91 -1.30
N SER A 30 -7.72 5.24 -0.12
CA SER A 30 -8.58 6.41 0.03
C SER A 30 -7.70 7.65 0.10
N TYR A 31 -7.98 8.66 -0.72
CA TYR A 31 -7.27 9.94 -0.70
C TYR A 31 -7.43 10.70 0.63
N SER A 32 -8.50 10.42 1.38
CA SER A 32 -8.71 10.97 2.73
C SER A 32 -7.71 10.43 3.76
N ALA A 33 -7.00 9.32 3.47
CA ALA A 33 -5.94 8.80 4.33
C ALA A 33 -4.70 9.71 4.40
N PHE A 34 -4.65 10.73 3.53
CA PHE A 34 -3.63 11.78 3.54
C PHE A 34 -4.13 13.10 4.10
N GLU A 35 -5.32 13.14 4.72
CA GLU A 35 -5.56 14.20 5.67
C GLU A 35 -4.58 13.98 6.82
N LEU A 36 -3.50 14.78 6.80
CA LEU A 36 -2.36 14.69 7.69
C LEU A 36 -2.76 15.17 9.09
N TRP A 37 -3.60 14.37 9.75
CA TRP A 37 -4.02 14.58 11.12
C TRP A 37 -2.89 14.15 12.05
N GLY A 38 -2.54 15.04 12.98
CA GLY A 38 -1.34 15.00 13.80
C GLY A 38 -1.16 13.82 14.77
N GLU A 39 -2.01 12.78 14.74
CA GLU A 39 -1.82 11.58 15.57
C GLU A 39 -1.07 10.47 14.83
N HIS A 40 -1.20 10.36 13.50
CA HIS A 40 -0.54 9.32 12.71
C HIS A 40 -0.07 9.86 11.35
N PRO A 41 0.99 10.70 11.32
CA PRO A 41 1.55 11.17 10.08
C PRO A 41 2.08 9.99 9.23
N PRO A 42 2.10 10.13 7.88
CA PRO A 42 2.71 9.16 7.01
C PRO A 42 4.18 8.94 7.35
N CYS A 43 4.64 7.70 7.27
CA CYS A 43 6.05 7.35 7.41
C CYS A 43 6.66 7.09 6.03
N VAL A 44 7.89 7.56 5.82
CA VAL A 44 8.66 7.27 4.62
C VAL A 44 9.91 6.48 4.95
N TYR A 45 10.03 5.33 4.28
CA TYR A 45 11.15 4.42 4.37
C TYR A 45 11.92 4.47 3.05
N GLU A 46 13.13 4.99 3.09
CA GLU A 46 13.94 5.19 1.88
C GLU A 46 14.89 4.02 1.63
N LYS A 47 14.96 3.60 0.37
CA LYS A 47 15.96 2.69 -0.16
C LYS A 47 16.72 3.38 -1.28
N LYS A 48 17.82 2.76 -1.70
CA LYS A 48 18.65 3.27 -2.80
C LYS A 48 17.84 3.56 -4.07
N ASP A 49 16.98 2.61 -4.45
CA ASP A 49 16.29 2.64 -5.76
C ASP A 49 14.80 3.02 -5.66
N TYR A 50 14.23 2.98 -4.46
CA TYR A 50 12.81 3.26 -4.23
C TYR A 50 12.56 3.85 -2.83
N ALA A 51 11.37 4.39 -2.58
CA ALA A 51 10.90 4.74 -1.26
C ALA A 51 9.53 4.11 -1.01
N VAL A 52 9.26 3.70 0.22
CA VAL A 52 7.94 3.28 0.67
C VAL A 52 7.34 4.42 1.47
N ILE A 53 6.14 4.85 1.09
CA ILE A 53 5.33 5.78 1.89
C ILE A 53 4.21 4.97 2.50
N THR A 54 4.02 5.08 3.81
CA THR A 54 2.99 4.37 4.55
C THR A 54 2.13 5.35 5.31
N THR A 55 0.86 5.01 5.44
CA THR A 55 -0.14 5.64 6.32
C THR A 55 -0.73 4.51 7.17
N PRO A 56 -1.59 4.79 8.15
CA PRO A 56 -2.22 3.72 8.93
C PRO A 56 -2.85 2.64 8.04
N ASP A 57 -3.59 2.99 7.00
CA ASP A 57 -4.38 2.05 6.19
C ASP A 57 -3.95 1.94 4.72
N SER A 58 -2.87 2.59 4.29
CA SER A 58 -2.44 2.60 2.88
C SER A 58 -0.92 2.67 2.75
N PHE A 59 -0.38 2.13 1.66
CA PHE A 59 1.04 2.24 1.31
C PHE A 59 1.29 2.47 -0.18
N PHE A 60 2.45 3.04 -0.48
CA PHE A 60 2.86 3.46 -1.81
C PHE A 60 4.33 3.13 -2.03
N ILE A 61 4.68 2.70 -3.24
CA ILE A 61 6.07 2.50 -3.66
C ILE A 61 6.41 3.57 -4.70
N TYR A 62 7.35 4.44 -4.36
CA TYR A 62 7.91 5.46 -5.24
C TYR A 62 9.20 4.95 -5.86
N ASP A 63 9.27 4.91 -7.19
CA ASP A 63 10.50 4.60 -7.92
C ASP A 63 11.33 5.88 -8.09
N LYS A 64 12.54 5.90 -7.53
CA LYS A 64 13.41 7.10 -7.56
C LYS A 64 13.94 7.41 -8.96
N SER A 65 14.12 6.40 -9.81
CA SER A 65 14.62 6.58 -11.18
C SER A 65 13.54 7.12 -12.11
N GLN A 66 12.32 6.58 -12.01
CA GLN A 66 11.17 7.00 -12.80
C GLN A 66 10.48 8.25 -12.24
N LYS A 67 10.82 8.63 -11.01
CA LYS A 67 10.25 9.76 -10.27
C LYS A 67 8.72 9.71 -10.19
N LYS A 68 8.16 8.54 -9.88
CA LYS A 68 6.71 8.34 -9.77
C LYS A 68 6.35 7.20 -8.81
N ILE A 69 5.11 7.22 -8.33
CA ILE A 69 4.48 6.06 -7.68
C ILE A 69 4.27 4.95 -8.72
N THR A 70 4.80 3.76 -8.43
CA THR A 70 4.64 2.56 -9.27
C THR A 70 3.65 1.55 -8.69
N LYS A 71 3.40 1.63 -7.38
CA LYS A 71 2.44 0.79 -6.65
C LYS A 71 1.72 1.60 -5.60
N ALA A 72 0.42 1.37 -5.45
CA ALA A 72 -0.38 2.03 -4.43
C ALA A 72 -1.53 1.13 -4.00
N TYR A 73 -1.66 0.91 -2.70
CA TYR A 73 -2.65 0.01 -2.14
C TYR A 73 -3.20 0.56 -0.82
N GLY A 74 -4.51 0.48 -0.65
CA GLY A 74 -5.18 0.64 0.64
C GLY A 74 -5.51 -0.72 1.24
N ILE A 75 -5.74 -0.76 2.55
CA ILE A 75 -6.17 -1.93 3.30
C ILE A 75 -7.63 -1.74 3.71
N ASP A 76 -8.49 -2.66 3.33
CA ASP A 76 -9.86 -2.75 3.82
C ASP A 76 -9.83 -3.41 5.20
N ILE A 77 -9.73 -2.62 6.26
CA ILE A 77 -9.49 -3.12 7.62
C ILE A 77 -10.58 -4.08 8.09
N ASP A 78 -11.83 -3.73 7.85
CA ASP A 78 -12.98 -4.52 8.28
C ASP A 78 -13.02 -5.89 7.57
N LYS A 79 -12.59 -5.94 6.30
CA LYS A 79 -12.46 -7.22 5.57
C LYS A 79 -11.16 -7.96 5.87
N SER A 80 -10.09 -7.23 6.18
CA SER A 80 -8.75 -7.78 6.36
C SER A 80 -8.58 -8.37 7.74
N PHE A 81 -9.14 -7.73 8.77
CA PHE A 81 -9.00 -8.07 10.17
C PHE A 81 -10.39 -8.16 10.83
N LEU A 82 -10.71 -7.23 11.73
CA LEU A 82 -11.98 -7.10 12.44
C LEU A 82 -12.39 -5.62 12.46
N PRO A 83 -13.69 -5.33 12.62
CA PRO A 83 -14.16 -3.97 12.84
C PRO A 83 -13.49 -3.29 14.03
N ASP A 84 -13.37 -1.97 13.94
CA ASP A 84 -12.74 -1.07 14.95
C ASP A 84 -11.25 -1.32 15.21
N LEU A 85 -10.56 -2.06 14.34
CA LEU A 85 -9.11 -2.15 14.40
C LEU A 85 -8.47 -1.00 13.62
N HIS A 86 -7.24 -0.64 14.02
CA HIS A 86 -6.38 0.26 13.26
C HIS A 86 -5.19 -0.54 12.75
N SER A 87 -4.90 -0.44 11.44
CA SER A 87 -3.70 -1.04 10.90
C SER A 87 -2.46 -0.20 11.15
N TYR A 88 -1.32 -0.88 11.12
CA TYR A 88 -0.01 -0.30 11.04
C TYR A 88 0.77 -1.04 9.95
N ILE A 89 1.59 -0.29 9.21
CA ILE A 89 2.34 -0.80 8.06
C ILE A 89 3.79 -0.39 8.23
N VAL A 90 4.70 -1.35 8.21
CA VAL A 90 6.14 -1.11 8.45
C VAL A 90 6.97 -1.85 7.41
N LEU A 91 8.05 -1.22 6.95
CA LEU A 91 9.03 -1.86 6.06
C LEU A 91 10.03 -2.71 6.86
N ASP A 92 10.13 -4.00 6.52
CA ASP A 92 11.30 -4.82 6.85
C ASP A 92 12.39 -4.55 5.80
N TYR A 93 13.41 -3.78 6.21
CA TYR A 93 14.49 -3.37 5.33
C TYR A 93 15.33 -4.55 4.81
N LYS A 94 15.52 -5.65 5.54
CA LYS A 94 16.36 -6.77 5.08
C LYS A 94 15.63 -7.63 4.06
N LYS A 95 14.33 -7.82 4.25
CA LYS A 95 13.52 -8.71 3.41
C LYS A 95 12.85 -8.00 2.23
N ASP A 96 12.83 -6.66 2.21
CA ASP A 96 12.09 -5.85 1.22
C ASP A 96 10.59 -6.23 1.19
N ILE A 97 10.00 -6.39 2.37
CA ILE A 97 8.58 -6.69 2.56
C ILE A 97 7.93 -5.64 3.45
N LEU A 98 6.66 -5.33 3.20
CA LEU A 98 5.83 -4.57 4.13
C LEU A 98 5.10 -5.55 5.03
N LEU A 99 5.23 -5.33 6.33
CA LEU A 99 4.48 -6.02 7.37
C LEU A 99 3.25 -5.17 7.69
N ILE A 100 2.08 -5.79 7.60
CA ILE A 100 0.79 -5.13 7.76
C ILE A 100 0.03 -5.89 8.84
N ASN A 101 -0.23 -5.25 9.97
CA ASN A 101 -1.00 -5.83 11.05
C ASN A 101 -1.89 -4.75 11.66
N ALA A 102 -2.66 -5.11 12.68
CA ALA A 102 -3.66 -4.25 13.27
C ALA A 102 -3.64 -4.28 14.80
N SER A 103 -4.30 -3.32 15.42
CA SER A 103 -4.43 -3.23 16.88
C SER A 103 -5.74 -2.56 17.28
N LYS A 104 -6.18 -2.81 18.53
CA LYS A 104 -7.31 -2.12 19.18
C LYS A 104 -6.85 -1.58 20.52
N TYR A 105 -7.02 -0.29 20.79
CA TYR A 105 -6.67 0.31 22.09
C TYR A 105 -5.28 -0.12 22.61
N HIS A 106 -4.26 -0.09 21.74
CA HIS A 106 -2.89 -0.54 22.01
C HIS A 106 -2.66 -2.05 22.22
N ALA A 107 -3.70 -2.88 22.09
CA ALA A 107 -3.56 -4.34 22.06
C ALA A 107 -3.33 -4.81 20.61
N PRO A 108 -2.24 -5.53 20.30
CA PRO A 108 -1.97 -6.03 18.97
C PRO A 108 -2.96 -7.13 18.58
N PHE A 109 -3.30 -7.19 17.30
CA PHE A 109 -3.99 -8.34 16.71
C PHE A 109 -2.96 -9.45 16.44
N THR A 110 -3.27 -10.67 16.89
CA THR A 110 -2.28 -11.76 17.01
C THR A 110 -2.59 -13.00 16.20
N GLU A 111 -3.81 -13.11 15.64
CA GLU A 111 -4.22 -14.32 14.93
C GLU A 111 -3.48 -14.50 13.61
N TYR A 112 -3.19 -13.39 12.94
CA TYR A 112 -2.48 -13.34 11.66
C TYR A 112 -2.04 -11.91 11.35
N HIS A 113 -1.14 -11.80 10.39
CA HIS A 113 -0.75 -10.54 9.75
C HIS A 113 -0.70 -10.71 8.24
N TYR A 114 -0.53 -9.61 7.51
CA TYR A 114 -0.29 -9.63 6.08
C TYR A 114 1.12 -9.18 5.77
N ILE A 115 1.65 -9.72 4.67
CA ILE A 115 2.91 -9.27 4.08
C ILE A 115 2.67 -8.86 2.63
N TYR A 116 3.32 -7.78 2.22
CA TYR A 116 3.45 -7.40 0.82
C TYR A 116 4.91 -7.48 0.40
N ASP A 117 5.23 -8.41 -0.50
CA ASP A 117 6.55 -8.55 -1.10
C ASP A 117 6.71 -7.52 -2.22
N ILE A 118 7.58 -6.54 -1.99
CA ILE A 118 7.76 -5.39 -2.90
C ILE A 118 8.36 -5.84 -4.23
N LYS A 119 9.27 -6.82 -4.20
CA LYS A 119 9.99 -7.29 -5.40
C LYS A 119 9.08 -8.12 -6.31
N ASN A 120 8.26 -8.97 -5.70
CA ASN A 120 7.41 -9.91 -6.43
C ASN A 120 5.97 -9.43 -6.63
N ASP A 121 5.58 -8.28 -6.06
CA ASP A 121 4.22 -7.74 -6.09
C ASP A 121 3.20 -8.76 -5.56
N GLN A 122 3.53 -9.39 -4.43
CA GLN A 122 2.72 -10.46 -3.83
C GLN A 122 2.21 -10.08 -2.45
N PHE A 123 0.89 -10.18 -2.27
CA PHE A 123 0.22 -9.99 -0.99
C PHE A 123 -0.16 -11.34 -0.38
N LYS A 124 0.23 -11.59 0.87
CA LYS A 124 0.02 -12.88 1.56
C LYS A 124 -0.47 -12.68 2.98
N LYS A 125 -1.33 -13.60 3.43
CA LYS A 125 -1.77 -13.72 4.82
C LYS A 125 -0.92 -14.76 5.54
N ILE A 126 -0.34 -14.39 6.67
CA ILE A 126 0.54 -15.24 7.48
C ILE A 126 -0.11 -15.45 8.85
N LYS A 127 -0.22 -16.69 9.30
CA LYS A 127 -0.80 -17.02 10.60
C LYS A 127 0.17 -16.67 11.73
N GLY A 128 -0.35 -16.10 12.81
CA GLY A 128 0.41 -15.75 14.00
C GLY A 128 0.79 -14.27 14.10
N GLU A 129 1.43 -13.95 15.21
CA GLU A 129 1.89 -12.61 15.57
C GLU A 129 3.04 -12.15 14.67
N ILE A 130 3.22 -10.83 14.56
CA ILE A 130 4.48 -10.28 14.05
C ILE A 130 5.48 -10.34 15.20
N GLU A 131 6.58 -11.06 15.02
CA GLU A 131 7.70 -11.02 15.97
C GLU A 131 8.53 -9.75 15.72
N VAL A 132 7.99 -8.59 16.15
CA VAL A 132 8.54 -7.26 15.82
C VAL A 132 10.01 -7.12 16.22
N GLU A 133 10.42 -7.69 17.36
CA GLU A 133 11.79 -7.59 17.89
C GLU A 133 12.83 -8.43 17.12
N ASN A 134 12.41 -9.44 16.35
CA ASN A 134 13.32 -10.32 15.60
C ASN A 134 13.21 -10.16 14.08
N GLU A 135 12.08 -9.65 13.58
CA GLU A 135 11.78 -9.66 12.16
C GLU A 135 11.84 -8.29 11.51
N VAL A 136 11.52 -7.20 12.22
CA VAL A 136 11.68 -5.87 11.64
C VAL A 136 13.14 -5.49 11.78
N SER A 137 13.92 -5.66 10.71
CA SER A 137 15.17 -4.93 10.65
C SER A 137 14.84 -3.45 10.47
N THR A 138 14.66 -2.73 11.56
CA THR A 138 14.59 -1.29 11.55
C THR A 138 15.97 -0.78 11.14
N GLN A 139 16.05 0.02 10.08
CA GLN A 139 17.19 0.91 9.94
C GLN A 139 17.03 1.91 11.09
N ASN A 140 17.92 1.87 12.07
CA ASN A 140 17.83 2.68 13.31
C ASN A 140 17.81 4.22 13.09
N ASP A 141 17.80 4.71 11.84
CA ASP A 141 18.08 6.12 11.51
C ASP A 141 17.23 6.75 10.39
N THR A 142 16.14 6.14 9.90
CA THR A 142 15.42 6.69 8.73
C THR A 142 13.90 6.67 8.82
N GLU A 143 13.32 6.93 9.99
CA GLU A 143 11.98 7.55 10.01
C GLU A 143 12.13 9.01 9.60
N LYS A 144 11.81 9.29 8.32
CA LYS A 144 11.85 10.65 7.81
C LYS A 144 10.48 11.29 7.98
N TYR A 145 10.46 12.42 8.67
CA TYR A 145 9.26 13.21 8.85
C TYR A 145 8.84 13.84 7.52
N VAL A 146 7.53 13.84 7.27
CA VAL A 146 6.89 14.52 6.13
C VAL A 146 7.06 16.03 6.30
N GLU A 147 7.58 16.73 5.29
CA GLU A 147 7.63 18.19 5.26
C GLU A 147 6.68 18.75 4.18
N PHE A 148 6.27 20.02 4.37
CA PHE A 148 5.35 20.73 3.47
C PHE A 148 5.99 22.02 2.98
N ASP A 149 5.89 22.30 1.68
CA ASP A 149 6.37 23.59 1.12
C ASP A 149 5.53 24.78 1.61
N VAL A 150 4.31 24.52 2.11
CA VAL A 150 3.45 25.48 2.77
C VAL A 150 3.35 25.08 4.24
N GLY A 151 3.81 25.94 5.16
CA GLY A 151 3.94 25.63 6.59
C GLY A 151 2.65 25.35 7.37
N ILE A 152 1.56 24.97 6.71
CA ILE A 152 0.26 24.63 7.28
C ILE A 152 -0.41 23.57 6.40
N MET A 153 -1.00 22.56 7.06
CA MET A 153 -2.08 21.66 6.59
C MET A 153 -2.50 21.89 5.12
N SER A 154 -1.82 21.24 4.18
CA SER A 154 -2.16 21.34 2.76
C SER A 154 -2.90 20.08 2.32
N SER A 155 -4.09 20.26 1.76
CA SER A 155 -4.78 19.21 1.01
C SER A 155 -4.24 19.06 -0.41
N ASP A 156 -3.33 19.95 -0.85
CA ASP A 156 -2.66 19.84 -2.14
C ASP A 156 -1.44 18.93 -2.02
N LEU A 157 -1.63 17.66 -2.39
CA LEU A 157 -0.59 16.63 -2.37
C LEU A 157 0.64 17.01 -3.20
N ASN A 158 0.52 17.90 -4.20
CA ASN A 158 1.65 18.35 -5.02
C ASN A 158 2.68 19.16 -4.22
N THR A 159 2.32 19.63 -3.03
CA THR A 159 3.17 20.43 -2.14
C THR A 159 3.89 19.60 -1.07
N ILE A 160 3.57 18.30 -1.00
CA ILE A 160 4.17 17.36 -0.05
C ILE A 160 5.50 16.87 -0.61
N TYR A 161 6.55 16.97 0.21
CA TYR A 161 7.86 16.42 -0.13
C TYR A 161 8.52 15.73 1.06
N PHE A 162 9.52 14.94 0.74
CA PHE A 162 10.38 14.25 1.69
C PHE A 162 11.83 14.64 1.41
N ILE A 163 12.64 14.82 2.45
CA ILE A 163 14.06 15.07 2.28
C ILE A 163 14.79 13.73 2.32
N SER A 164 15.49 13.39 1.26
CA SER A 164 16.26 12.15 1.17
C SER A 164 17.63 12.25 1.85
N ASP A 165 18.37 11.14 1.98
CA ASP A 165 19.63 11.09 2.76
C ASP A 165 20.73 11.93 2.10
N ASP A 166 20.60 12.15 0.79
CA ASP A 166 21.42 13.03 -0.04
C ASP A 166 20.90 14.49 -0.06
N ASN A 167 19.92 14.83 0.78
CA ASN A 167 19.27 16.13 0.88
C ASN A 167 18.45 16.52 -0.38
N GLU A 168 18.09 15.57 -1.24
CA GLU A 168 17.17 15.83 -2.35
C GLU A 168 15.71 15.86 -1.86
N LYS A 169 14.91 16.79 -2.40
CA LYS A 169 13.46 16.81 -2.18
C LYS A 169 12.78 15.80 -3.11
N ILE A 170 12.12 14.80 -2.53
CA ILE A 170 11.28 13.82 -3.22
C ILE A 170 9.84 14.29 -3.14
N TYR A 171 9.22 14.53 -4.29
CA TYR A 171 7.80 14.91 -4.40
C TYR A 171 7.00 13.75 -5.00
N PRO A 172 6.57 12.76 -4.22
CA PRO A 172 5.97 11.54 -4.77
C PRO A 172 4.63 11.78 -5.48
N PHE A 173 4.01 12.94 -5.26
CA PHE A 173 2.72 13.30 -5.85
C PHE A 173 2.80 14.47 -6.83
N LYS A 174 3.97 15.11 -7.02
CA LYS A 174 4.10 16.24 -7.93
C LYS A 174 4.41 15.74 -9.34
N GLU A 175 3.56 16.12 -10.29
CA GLU A 175 3.58 15.70 -11.71
C GLU A 175 3.44 14.16 -11.86
N ASN A 176 2.40 13.70 -12.57
CA ASN A 176 1.99 12.28 -12.72
C ASN A 176 1.08 11.71 -11.61
N PHE A 177 0.57 12.53 -10.70
CA PHE A 177 -0.54 12.16 -9.84
C PHE A 177 -1.85 12.12 -10.67
N SER A 178 -2.23 10.92 -11.11
CA SER A 178 -3.57 10.66 -11.63
C SER A 178 -4.32 9.79 -10.64
N LYS A 179 -5.55 10.17 -10.31
CA LYS A 179 -6.44 9.38 -9.44
C LYS A 179 -6.58 7.94 -9.94
N GLU A 180 -6.58 7.77 -11.25
CA GLU A 180 -6.73 6.48 -11.94
C GLU A 180 -5.51 5.57 -11.78
N SER A 181 -4.32 6.11 -11.47
CA SER A 181 -3.11 5.33 -11.19
C SER A 181 -3.17 4.53 -9.89
N PHE A 182 -4.21 4.76 -9.08
CA PHE A 182 -4.41 4.15 -7.75
C PHE A 182 -5.64 3.23 -7.72
N GLU A 183 -6.29 3.00 -8.86
CA GLU A 183 -7.34 2.00 -8.95
C GLU A 183 -6.72 0.60 -9.02
N ILE A 184 -7.15 -0.31 -8.15
CA ILE A 184 -6.78 -1.73 -8.29
C ILE A 184 -7.47 -2.22 -9.57
N LYS A 185 -6.68 -2.59 -10.59
CA LYS A 185 -7.16 -3.13 -11.86
C LYS A 185 -7.42 -4.62 -11.79
#